data_AF-A0A1A8YGF1-F1
#
_entry.id   AF-A0A1A8YGF1-F1
#
_cell.length_a   1.000
_cell.length_b   1.000
_cell.length_c   1.000
_cell.angle_alpha   90.00
_cell.angle_beta   90.00
_cell.angle_gamma   90.00
#
_symmetry.space_group_name_H-M   'P 1'
#
loop_
_entity.id
_entity.type
_entity.pdbx_description
1 polymer ?
#
loop_
_entity_poly.entity_id
_entity_poly.type
_entity_poly.pdbx_seq_one_letter_code
_entity_poly.pdbx_strand_id
1 'polypeptide(L)'
;MWNSSMHLSNKKDDINFENTERKKKEEINSEFKYLIPGELVKFSVMYDQKSHSMFNDKFYLRYIYKWPHMNIVTRELDDHISGYIIGKEEGLGKEYHGHVTALSIEEDSRRTGKGIDLMNEFEKISKDIHNGYFVDLFVRITNEPAINMYKKLGYVINEEIVNYYCGNESALDMRKYLNENKGACAG
;
A
#
# COMPACT_ATOMS: atom_id res chain seq x y z
N MET A 1 15.88 60.66 31.85
CA MET A 1 16.58 59.99 32.97
C MET A 1 16.38 58.49 32.83
N TRP A 2 17.46 57.73 33.03
CA TRP A 2 17.64 56.33 32.66
C TRP A 2 16.78 55.34 33.47
N ASN A 3 16.55 54.20 32.82
CA ASN A 3 15.65 53.09 33.17
C ASN A 3 16.13 52.19 34.33
N SER A 4 15.16 51.48 34.93
CA SER A 4 15.29 50.41 35.91
C SER A 4 16.32 49.33 35.54
N SER A 5 17.03 48.84 36.55
CA SER A 5 17.72 47.56 36.53
C SER A 5 17.13 46.65 37.60
N MET A 6 16.57 45.52 37.18
CA MET A 6 16.76 44.27 37.90
C MET A 6 16.69 43.12 36.90
N HIS A 7 17.84 42.48 36.73
CA HIS A 7 18.06 41.29 35.90
C HIS A 7 17.51 40.07 36.64
N LEU A 8 16.68 39.27 35.97
CA LEU A 8 16.59 37.84 36.23
C LEU A 8 16.54 37.11 34.89
N SER A 9 17.63 36.41 34.59
CA SER A 9 17.71 35.44 33.50
C SER A 9 16.90 34.21 33.86
N ASN A 10 16.07 33.72 32.94
CA ASN A 10 15.69 32.30 32.92
C ASN A 10 15.62 31.81 31.47
N LYS A 11 16.31 30.69 31.26
CA LYS A 11 16.51 29.97 30.00
C LYS A 11 15.20 29.79 29.25
N LYS A 12 15.19 30.18 27.97
CA LYS A 12 14.31 29.57 26.98
C LYS A 12 14.93 28.22 26.62
N ASP A 13 14.35 27.15 27.15
CA ASP A 13 14.55 25.82 26.58
C ASP A 13 13.78 25.81 25.25
N ASP A 14 14.47 26.14 24.17
CA ASP A 14 13.97 25.98 22.81
C ASP A 14 13.87 24.47 22.52
N ILE A 15 12.75 23.87 22.94
CA ILE A 15 12.40 22.48 22.58
C ILE A 15 12.22 22.46 21.06
N ASN A 16 13.24 21.93 20.39
CA ASN A 16 13.41 21.94 18.95
C ASN A 16 12.45 20.93 18.29
N PHE A 17 11.18 21.35 18.11
CA PHE A 17 10.08 20.53 17.59
C PHE A 17 10.38 20.00 16.18
N GLU A 18 11.07 20.78 15.35
CA GLU A 18 11.47 20.37 13.99
C GLU A 18 12.45 19.19 13.99
N ASN A 19 13.31 19.08 15.00
CA ASN A 19 14.28 18.00 15.09
C ASN A 19 13.63 16.68 15.56
N THR A 20 12.52 16.78 16.30
CA THR A 20 11.72 15.64 16.76
C THR A 20 10.85 15.07 15.63
N GLU A 21 10.28 15.95 14.80
CA GLU A 21 9.56 15.57 13.57
C GLU A 21 10.48 14.96 12.50
N ARG A 22 11.72 15.47 12.34
CA ARG A 22 12.71 14.85 11.44
C ARG A 22 13.15 13.48 11.92
N LYS A 23 13.42 13.30 13.22
CA LYS A 23 13.73 11.97 13.78
C LYS A 23 12.57 10.98 13.64
N LYS A 24 11.33 11.42 13.87
CA LYS A 24 10.15 10.58 13.59
C LYS A 24 10.01 10.24 12.10
N LYS A 25 10.26 11.19 11.19
CA LYS A 25 10.25 10.94 9.74
C LYS A 25 11.36 9.98 9.29
N GLU A 26 12.52 10.01 9.94
CA GLU A 26 13.63 9.10 9.66
C GLU A 26 13.39 7.70 10.28
N GLU A 27 12.74 7.59 11.44
CA GLU A 27 12.30 6.31 12.03
C GLU A 27 11.14 5.67 11.26
N ILE A 28 10.21 6.46 10.70
CA ILE A 28 9.11 5.97 9.86
C ILE A 28 9.61 5.47 8.49
N ASN A 29 10.81 5.89 8.06
CA ASN A 29 11.37 5.46 6.79
C ASN A 29 11.91 4.01 6.79
N SER A 30 11.79 3.27 7.91
CA SER A 30 12.14 1.85 7.99
C SER A 30 10.95 0.89 7.93
N GLU A 31 9.73 1.39 7.77
CA GLU A 31 8.49 0.60 7.91
C GLU A 31 8.21 -0.32 6.70
N PHE A 32 8.75 0.03 5.52
CA PHE A 32 8.60 -0.75 4.31
C PHE A 32 9.90 -1.45 3.93
N LYS A 33 9.83 -2.77 3.84
CA LYS A 33 10.91 -3.59 3.26
C LYS A 33 10.36 -4.36 2.07
N TYR A 34 11.19 -4.54 1.05
CA TYR A 34 10.88 -5.45 -0.05
C TYR A 34 10.81 -6.88 0.48
N LEU A 35 9.89 -7.66 -0.07
CA LEU A 35 9.78 -9.08 0.27
C LEU A 35 11.00 -9.83 -0.27
N ILE A 36 11.80 -10.44 0.61
CA ILE A 36 13.02 -11.16 0.20
C ILE A 36 12.68 -12.65 -0.02
N PRO A 37 13.18 -13.28 -1.12
CA PRO A 37 13.03 -14.72 -1.30
C PRO A 37 13.56 -15.52 -0.10
N GLY A 38 12.71 -16.33 0.52
CA GLY A 38 13.07 -17.14 1.69
C GLY A 38 12.68 -16.51 3.04
N GLU A 39 12.21 -15.26 3.06
CA GLU A 39 11.45 -14.78 4.21
C GLU A 39 10.17 -15.60 4.29
N LEU A 40 10.07 -16.39 5.37
CA LEU A 40 8.83 -17.01 5.78
C LEU A 40 7.90 -15.90 6.23
N VAL A 41 7.34 -15.15 5.28
CA VAL A 41 6.02 -14.60 5.49
C VAL A 41 5.23 -15.84 5.83
N LYS A 42 4.79 -15.96 7.09
CA LYS A 42 3.68 -16.83 7.38
C LYS A 42 2.57 -16.26 6.50
N PHE A 43 2.41 -16.80 5.29
CA PHE A 43 1.31 -16.50 4.38
C PHE A 43 -0.03 -16.94 5.01
N SER A 44 -0.07 -17.15 6.34
CA SER A 44 -1.22 -17.41 7.16
C SER A 44 -2.14 -16.21 7.31
N VAL A 45 -1.81 -15.03 6.79
CA VAL A 45 -2.78 -13.92 6.68
C VAL A 45 -3.82 -14.17 5.56
N MET A 46 -3.75 -15.32 4.88
CA MET A 46 -4.83 -15.85 4.01
C MET A 46 -5.75 -16.88 4.69
N TYR A 47 -5.58 -17.18 5.99
CA TYR A 47 -6.54 -18.04 6.70
C TYR A 47 -7.67 -17.23 7.34
N ASP A 48 -8.38 -16.44 6.54
CA ASP A 48 -9.83 -16.43 6.76
C ASP A 48 -10.34 -17.64 5.97
N GLN A 49 -10.84 -18.67 6.64
CA GLN A 49 -11.37 -19.88 5.98
C GLN A 49 -12.44 -19.57 4.90
N LYS A 50 -12.89 -18.32 4.78
CA LYS A 50 -13.75 -17.81 3.70
C LYS A 50 -13.05 -17.41 2.40
N SER A 51 -11.80 -16.92 2.40
CA SER A 51 -11.15 -16.39 1.19
C SER A 51 -10.33 -17.47 0.45
N HIS A 52 -11.02 -18.28 -0.35
CA HIS A 52 -10.51 -19.46 -1.06
C HIS A 52 -9.40 -19.25 -2.12
N SER A 53 -8.66 -18.14 -2.14
CA SER A 53 -7.56 -17.93 -3.11
C SER A 53 -6.22 -18.36 -2.51
N MET A 54 -5.98 -19.67 -2.42
CA MET A 54 -4.67 -20.20 -2.06
C MET A 54 -3.76 -20.17 -3.29
N PHE A 55 -2.74 -19.32 -3.30
CA PHE A 55 -1.67 -19.41 -4.28
C PHE A 55 -0.54 -20.32 -3.75
N ASN A 56 -0.02 -21.21 -4.59
CA ASN A 56 1.11 -22.08 -4.25
C ASN A 56 2.40 -21.25 -4.09
N ASP A 57 3.34 -21.64 -3.23
CA ASP A 57 4.68 -21.06 -3.08
C ASP A 57 5.35 -20.69 -4.42
N LYS A 58 5.21 -21.54 -5.45
CA LYS A 58 5.73 -21.26 -6.80
C LYS A 58 5.17 -19.97 -7.42
N PHE A 59 3.92 -19.64 -7.14
CA PHE A 59 3.27 -18.41 -7.57
C PHE A 59 3.93 -17.21 -6.90
N TYR A 60 4.04 -17.20 -5.57
CA TYR A 60 4.64 -16.08 -4.83
C TYR A 60 6.12 -15.88 -5.17
N LEU A 61 6.90 -16.96 -5.26
CA LEU A 61 8.31 -16.88 -5.66
C LEU A 61 8.49 -16.29 -7.06
N ARG A 62 7.59 -16.61 -7.99
CA ARG A 62 7.61 -16.01 -9.34
C ARG A 62 7.38 -14.50 -9.29
N TYR A 63 6.46 -14.03 -8.43
CA TYR A 63 6.18 -12.60 -8.29
C TYR A 63 7.39 -11.87 -7.71
N ILE A 64 7.96 -12.38 -6.62
CA ILE A 64 9.13 -11.78 -5.97
C ILE A 64 10.32 -11.75 -6.95
N TYR A 65 10.53 -12.82 -7.72
CA TYR A 65 11.62 -12.88 -8.68
C TYR A 65 11.44 -11.91 -9.85
N LYS A 66 10.23 -11.81 -10.41
CA LYS A 66 9.99 -11.02 -11.63
C LYS A 66 9.75 -9.54 -11.33
N TRP A 67 9.05 -9.22 -10.23
CA TRP A 67 8.68 -7.85 -9.85
C TRP A 67 9.10 -7.54 -8.41
N PRO A 68 10.40 -7.65 -8.06
CA PRO A 68 10.86 -7.55 -6.66
C PRO A 68 10.42 -6.25 -5.97
N HIS A 69 10.39 -5.14 -6.70
CA HIS A 69 10.01 -3.84 -6.17
C HIS A 69 8.51 -3.71 -5.87
N MET A 70 7.66 -4.53 -6.49
CA MET A 70 6.20 -4.47 -6.34
C MET A 70 5.65 -5.40 -5.25
N ASN A 71 6.55 -6.05 -4.50
CA ASN A 71 6.20 -6.94 -3.40
C ASN A 71 6.76 -6.35 -2.10
N ILE A 72 5.87 -5.76 -1.29
CA ILE A 72 6.25 -4.93 -0.14
C ILE A 72 5.59 -5.50 1.12
N VAL A 73 6.30 -5.44 2.24
CA VAL A 73 5.77 -5.81 3.56
C VAL A 73 5.80 -4.63 4.51
N THR A 74 4.85 -4.63 5.45
CA THR A 74 4.88 -3.78 6.66
C THR A 74 5.37 -4.62 7.83
N ARG A 75 6.09 -3.98 8.75
CA ARG A 75 6.62 -4.63 9.95
C ARG A 75 6.25 -3.89 11.22
N GLU A 76 6.12 -4.63 12.30
CA GLU A 76 6.03 -4.09 13.65
C GLU A 76 7.42 -3.84 14.26
N LEU A 77 7.44 -3.25 15.46
CA LEU A 77 8.66 -2.92 16.19
C LEU A 77 9.53 -4.14 16.54
N ASP A 78 8.93 -5.33 16.63
CA ASP A 78 9.63 -6.60 16.87
C ASP A 78 10.04 -7.31 15.57
N ASP A 79 10.00 -6.61 14.43
CA ASP A 79 10.28 -7.10 13.08
C ASP A 79 9.28 -8.17 12.57
N HIS A 80 8.15 -8.36 13.28
CA HIS A 80 7.03 -9.19 12.82
C HIS A 80 6.35 -8.57 11.59
N ILE A 81 6.01 -9.40 10.61
CA ILE A 81 5.33 -8.95 9.39
C ILE A 81 3.83 -8.84 9.66
N SER A 82 3.34 -7.61 9.79
CA SER A 82 1.93 -7.28 10.04
C SER A 82 1.05 -7.22 8.80
N GLY A 83 1.65 -7.22 7.60
CA GLY A 83 0.90 -7.09 6.37
C GLY A 83 1.78 -7.04 5.13
N TYR A 84 1.20 -7.30 3.97
CA TYR A 84 1.91 -7.34 2.70
C TYR A 84 1.04 -6.88 1.53
N ILE A 85 1.70 -6.42 0.48
CA ILE A 85 1.14 -6.24 -0.86
C ILE A 85 1.99 -6.98 -1.87
N ILE A 86 1.32 -7.67 -2.79
CA ILE A 86 1.92 -8.44 -3.87
C ILE A 86 1.26 -7.97 -5.15
N GLY A 87 2.09 -7.60 -6.12
CA GLY A 87 1.61 -7.21 -7.42
C GLY A 87 2.66 -7.32 -8.50
N LYS A 88 2.26 -6.89 -9.69
CA LYS A 88 3.00 -7.07 -10.93
C LYS A 88 2.75 -5.90 -11.87
N GLU A 89 3.54 -5.82 -12.93
CA GLU A 89 3.17 -5.04 -14.11
C GLU A 89 2.28 -5.87 -15.04
N GLU A 90 1.36 -5.22 -15.74
CA GLU A 90 0.46 -5.85 -16.72
C GLU A 90 0.10 -4.88 -17.85
N GLY A 91 -0.40 -5.42 -18.96
CA GLY A 91 -0.84 -4.66 -20.13
C GLY A 91 0.29 -4.20 -21.06
N LEU A 92 -0.09 -3.43 -22.08
CA LEU A 92 0.80 -2.89 -23.12
C LEU A 92 0.33 -1.50 -23.54
N GLY A 93 1.26 -0.67 -24.03
CA GLY A 93 0.91 0.66 -24.54
C GLY A 93 0.26 1.55 -23.46
N LYS A 94 -0.93 2.10 -23.75
CA LYS A 94 -1.70 2.92 -22.79
C LYS A 94 -2.39 2.11 -21.69
N GLU A 95 -2.50 0.80 -21.88
CA GLU A 95 -3.04 -0.12 -20.87
C GLU A 95 -1.92 -0.70 -19.98
N TYR A 96 -0.68 -0.21 -20.07
CA TYR A 96 0.39 -0.70 -19.22
C TYR A 96 0.25 -0.12 -17.79
N HIS A 97 0.12 -0.98 -16.78
CA HIS A 97 -0.29 -0.61 -15.42
C HIS A 97 0.32 -1.53 -14.35
N GLY A 98 0.19 -1.14 -13.08
CA GLY A 98 0.47 -2.00 -11.94
C GLY A 98 -0.80 -2.73 -11.49
N HIS A 99 -0.73 -4.04 -11.27
CA HIS A 99 -1.86 -4.85 -10.82
C HIS A 99 -1.61 -5.39 -9.41
N VAL A 100 -2.49 -5.04 -8.47
CA VAL A 100 -2.45 -5.58 -7.10
C VAL A 100 -3.11 -6.95 -7.09
N THR A 101 -2.29 -7.97 -6.88
CA THR A 101 -2.73 -9.37 -6.83
C THR A 101 -3.22 -9.76 -5.44
N ALA A 102 -2.58 -9.25 -4.39
CA ALA A 102 -3.01 -9.48 -3.02
C ALA A 102 -2.57 -8.33 -2.11
N LEU A 103 -3.45 -7.90 -1.23
CA LEU A 103 -3.17 -6.98 -0.12
C LEU A 103 -3.80 -7.59 1.12
N SER A 104 -3.02 -7.79 2.18
CA SER A 104 -3.53 -8.32 3.44
C SER A 104 -2.85 -7.69 4.63
N ILE A 105 -3.64 -7.43 5.68
CA ILE A 105 -3.20 -6.89 6.96
C ILE A 105 -3.71 -7.82 8.06
N GLU A 106 -2.81 -8.19 8.97
CA GLU A 106 -3.11 -8.96 10.17
C GLU A 106 -4.21 -8.29 10.99
N GLU A 107 -5.09 -9.07 11.60
CA GLU A 107 -6.30 -8.57 12.25
C GLU A 107 -6.03 -7.50 13.31
N ASP A 108 -5.04 -7.75 14.19
CA ASP A 108 -4.64 -6.83 15.25
C ASP A 108 -3.96 -5.55 14.71
N SER A 109 -3.47 -5.62 13.47
CA SER A 109 -2.83 -4.50 12.76
C SER A 109 -3.80 -3.72 11.86
N ARG A 110 -5.07 -4.12 11.76
CA ARG A 110 -6.06 -3.41 10.92
C ARG A 110 -6.41 -2.06 11.51
N ARG A 111 -6.88 -1.14 10.65
CA ARG A 111 -7.30 0.23 11.01
C ARG A 111 -6.18 1.12 11.58
N THR A 112 -4.93 0.71 11.41
CA THR A 112 -3.73 1.49 11.79
C THR A 112 -3.20 2.39 10.67
N GLY A 113 -3.67 2.22 9.43
CA GLY A 113 -3.17 2.95 8.25
C GLY A 113 -2.35 2.08 7.29
N LYS A 114 -1.78 0.97 7.76
CA LYS A 114 -0.87 0.09 7.01
C LYS A 114 -1.33 -0.35 5.62
N GLY A 115 -2.64 -0.59 5.44
CA GLY A 115 -3.20 -0.92 4.13
C GLY A 115 -3.13 0.23 3.12
N ILE A 116 -3.39 1.46 3.58
CA ILE A 116 -3.27 2.69 2.78
C ILE A 116 -1.79 2.93 2.46
N ASP A 117 -0.93 2.74 3.45
CA ASP A 117 0.52 2.90 3.35
C ASP A 117 1.14 1.96 2.31
N LEU A 118 0.77 0.68 2.31
CA LEU A 118 1.17 -0.30 1.28
C LEU A 118 0.67 0.08 -0.12
N MET A 119 -0.58 0.54 -0.23
CA MET A 119 -1.14 0.97 -1.53
C MET A 119 -0.43 2.21 -2.07
N ASN A 120 -0.18 3.20 -1.22
CA ASN A 120 0.52 4.43 -1.61
C ASN A 120 1.93 4.11 -2.14
N GLU A 121 2.66 3.20 -1.47
CA GLU A 121 3.99 2.82 -1.90
C GLU A 121 3.96 2.02 -3.22
N PHE A 122 3.00 1.10 -3.36
CA PHE A 122 2.80 0.37 -4.61
C PHE A 122 2.43 1.28 -5.79
N GLU A 123 1.61 2.31 -5.56
CA GLU A 123 1.24 3.31 -6.56
C GLU A 123 2.45 4.13 -7.01
N LYS A 124 3.29 4.58 -6.07
CA LYS A 124 4.54 5.29 -6.41
C LYS A 124 5.46 4.40 -7.26
N ILE A 125 5.65 3.14 -6.86
CA ILE A 125 6.52 2.21 -7.61
C ILE A 125 5.95 1.95 -9.00
N SER A 126 4.63 1.74 -9.11
CA SER A 126 3.95 1.56 -10.40
C SER A 126 4.13 2.76 -11.31
N LYS A 127 4.10 3.98 -10.75
CA LYS A 127 4.26 5.22 -11.50
C LYS A 127 5.72 5.52 -11.86
N ASP A 128 6.60 5.53 -10.88
CA ASP A 128 7.93 6.14 -10.96
C ASP A 128 8.98 5.16 -11.46
N ILE A 129 8.81 3.85 -11.18
CA ILE A 129 9.75 2.80 -11.61
C ILE A 129 9.26 2.12 -12.88
N HIS A 130 7.96 1.80 -12.94
CA HIS A 130 7.40 1.06 -14.07
C HIS A 130 6.77 1.97 -15.14
N ASN A 131 6.50 3.25 -14.87
CA ASN A 131 5.81 4.16 -15.80
C ASN A 131 4.39 3.70 -16.17
N GLY A 132 3.69 3.05 -15.23
CA GLY A 132 2.30 2.64 -15.37
C GLY A 132 1.34 3.83 -15.53
N TYR A 133 0.28 3.63 -16.31
CA TYR A 133 -0.77 4.64 -16.52
C TYR A 133 -1.78 4.67 -15.37
N PHE A 134 -2.05 3.52 -14.77
CA PHE A 134 -2.95 3.35 -13.64
C PHE A 134 -2.46 2.21 -12.73
N VAL A 135 -3.13 2.03 -11.60
CA VAL A 135 -3.11 0.80 -10.81
C VAL A 135 -4.51 0.22 -10.80
N ASP A 136 -4.63 -1.10 -10.96
CA ASP A 136 -5.89 -1.82 -10.83
C ASP A 136 -5.82 -2.92 -9.75
N LEU A 137 -7.01 -3.40 -9.38
CA LEU A 137 -7.21 -4.52 -8.47
C LEU A 137 -8.61 -5.10 -8.64
N PHE A 138 -8.75 -6.36 -8.24
CA PHE A 138 -10.06 -7.01 -8.10
C PHE A 138 -10.47 -7.13 -6.64
N VAL A 139 -11.68 -6.67 -6.33
CA VAL A 139 -12.27 -6.78 -4.99
C VAL A 139 -13.63 -7.47 -5.09
N ARG A 140 -13.90 -8.38 -4.15
CA ARG A 140 -15.23 -9.03 -4.02
C ARG A 140 -16.31 -7.96 -3.89
N ILE A 141 -17.40 -8.11 -4.64
CA ILE A 141 -18.52 -7.16 -4.61
C ILE A 141 -19.13 -7.01 -3.20
N THR A 142 -19.00 -8.03 -2.34
CA THR A 142 -19.49 -8.00 -0.95
C THR A 142 -18.52 -7.40 0.06
N ASN A 143 -17.27 -7.11 -0.32
CA ASN A 143 -16.24 -6.59 0.59
C ASN A 143 -16.31 -5.06 0.71
N GLU A 144 -17.41 -4.57 1.27
CA GLU A 144 -17.67 -3.15 1.51
C GLU A 144 -16.55 -2.41 2.25
N PRO A 145 -15.89 -2.97 3.29
CA PRO A 145 -14.77 -2.30 3.94
C PRO A 145 -13.61 -2.00 2.98
N ALA A 146 -13.22 -2.96 2.15
CA ALA A 146 -12.14 -2.79 1.18
C ALA A 146 -12.55 -1.82 0.06
N ILE A 147 -13.76 -1.95 -0.48
CA ILE A 147 -14.29 -1.06 -1.52
C ILE A 147 -14.26 0.40 -1.04
N ASN A 148 -14.71 0.65 0.20
CA ASN A 148 -14.71 2.00 0.78
C ASN A 148 -13.30 2.53 1.03
N MET A 149 -12.34 1.67 1.41
CA MET A 149 -10.93 2.05 1.50
C MET A 149 -10.39 2.49 0.12
N TYR A 150 -10.61 1.69 -0.93
CA TYR A 150 -10.14 2.00 -2.27
C TYR A 150 -10.80 3.26 -2.85
N LYS A 151 -12.11 3.47 -2.63
CA LYS A 151 -12.78 4.72 -3.01
C LYS A 151 -12.14 5.95 -2.36
N LYS A 152 -11.80 5.88 -1.07
CA LYS A 152 -11.10 6.97 -0.36
C LYS A 152 -9.69 7.23 -0.90
N LEU A 153 -9.03 6.20 -1.41
CA LEU A 153 -7.73 6.31 -2.08
C LEU A 153 -7.83 6.88 -3.52
N GLY A 154 -9.04 7.09 -4.04
CA GLY A 154 -9.28 7.64 -5.37
C GLY A 154 -9.46 6.59 -6.47
N TYR A 155 -9.68 5.32 -6.11
CA TYR A 155 -10.04 4.29 -7.09
C TYR A 155 -11.50 4.44 -7.51
N VAL A 156 -11.75 4.25 -8.81
CA VAL A 156 -13.07 4.21 -9.41
C VAL A 156 -13.40 2.80 -9.87
N ILE A 157 -14.68 2.43 -9.85
CA ILE A 157 -15.14 1.16 -10.43
C ILE A 157 -15.07 1.31 -11.94
N ASN A 158 -14.29 0.44 -12.59
CA ASN A 158 -14.15 0.37 -14.03
C ASN A 158 -15.15 -0.61 -14.63
N GLU A 159 -15.21 -1.84 -14.10
CA GLU A 159 -16.13 -2.88 -14.55
C GLU A 159 -16.51 -3.84 -13.41
N GLU A 160 -17.66 -4.49 -13.54
CA GLU A 160 -18.01 -5.67 -12.75
C GLU A 160 -17.68 -6.94 -13.55
N ILE A 161 -16.90 -7.83 -12.96
CA ILE A 161 -16.53 -9.12 -13.53
C ILE A 161 -17.41 -10.20 -12.90
N VAL A 162 -18.39 -10.66 -13.66
CA VAL A 162 -19.40 -11.63 -13.22
C VAL A 162 -18.76 -12.99 -12.91
N ASN A 163 -19.13 -13.59 -11.77
CA ASN A 163 -18.66 -14.91 -11.33
C ASN A 163 -17.13 -15.07 -11.29
N TYR A 164 -16.41 -14.00 -10.95
CA TYR A 164 -14.95 -14.01 -10.89
C TYR A 164 -14.40 -14.95 -9.81
N TYR A 165 -15.00 -14.95 -8.62
CA TYR A 165 -14.58 -15.80 -7.52
C TYR A 165 -15.39 -17.11 -7.47
N CYS A 166 -14.76 -18.16 -6.95
CA CYS A 166 -15.43 -19.44 -6.69
C CYS A 166 -16.70 -19.23 -5.85
N GLY A 167 -17.81 -19.85 -6.27
CA GLY A 167 -19.11 -19.68 -5.61
C GLY A 167 -20.03 -18.64 -6.26
N ASN A 168 -19.81 -18.29 -7.53
CA ASN A 168 -20.61 -17.32 -8.31
C ASN A 168 -20.62 -15.91 -7.72
N GLU A 169 -19.53 -15.50 -7.08
CA GLU A 169 -19.40 -14.14 -6.57
C GLU A 169 -18.65 -13.25 -7.58
N SER A 170 -19.28 -12.14 -7.97
CA SER A 170 -18.67 -11.13 -8.84
C SER A 170 -17.52 -10.38 -8.15
N ALA A 171 -16.59 -9.88 -8.97
CA ALA A 171 -15.58 -8.92 -8.55
C ALA A 171 -15.84 -7.55 -9.17
N LEU A 172 -15.35 -6.51 -8.52
CA LEU A 172 -15.22 -5.18 -9.10
C LEU A 172 -13.76 -4.98 -9.52
N ASP A 173 -13.54 -4.64 -10.78
CA ASP A 173 -12.28 -4.02 -11.25
C ASP A 173 -12.29 -2.56 -10.82
N MET A 174 -11.38 -2.23 -9.92
CA MET A 174 -11.21 -0.87 -9.43
C MET A 174 -9.88 -0.31 -9.91
N ARG A 175 -9.89 0.88 -10.51
CA ARG A 175 -8.71 1.53 -11.09
C ARG A 175 -8.44 2.91 -10.50
N LYS A 176 -7.17 3.24 -10.32
CA LYS A 176 -6.69 4.60 -10.03
C LYS A 176 -5.68 5.04 -11.08
N TYR A 177 -6.03 6.07 -11.82
CA TYR A 177 -5.14 6.65 -12.84
C TYR A 177 -4.02 7.46 -12.17
N LEU A 178 -2.77 7.14 -12.48
CA LEU A 178 -1.57 7.75 -11.84
C LEU A 178 -1.11 9.02 -12.54
N ASN A 179 -1.59 9.23 -13.78
CA ASN A 179 -1.23 10.34 -14.65
C ASN A 179 -2.49 11.06 -15.16
N GLU A 180 -2.81 12.20 -14.55
CA GLU A 180 -3.94 13.07 -14.97
C GLU A 180 -3.79 13.55 -16.42
N ASN A 181 -2.54 13.71 -16.90
CA ASN A 181 -2.25 14.21 -18.25
C ASN A 181 -2.15 13.14 -19.35
N LYS A 182 -2.32 11.85 -19.04
CA LYS A 182 -2.27 10.77 -20.05
C LYS A 182 -3.61 10.06 -20.26
N GLY A 183 -4.58 10.25 -19.36
CA GLY A 183 -5.96 9.74 -19.48
C GLY A 183 -6.91 10.66 -20.26
N ALA A 184 -6.54 11.93 -20.47
CA ALA A 184 -7.36 12.89 -21.21
C ALA A 184 -7.12 12.83 -22.74
N CYS A 185 -7.41 11.67 -23.34
CA CYS A 185 -7.53 11.52 -24.80
C CYS A 185 -8.62 10.48 -25.10
N ALA A 186 -9.85 10.75 -24.68
CA ALA A 186 -11.08 10.17 -25.22
C ALA A 186 -12.27 10.99 -24.72
N GLY A 187 -12.75 11.90 -25.57
CA GLY A 187 -13.88 12.80 -25.34
C GLY A 187 -13.97 13.80 -26.47
#